data_AF-K1RLV5-F1
#
_entry.id   AF-K1RLV5-F1
#
_cell.length_a   1.000
_cell.length_b   1.000
_cell.length_c   1.000
_cell.angle_alpha   90.00
_cell.angle_beta   90.00
_cell.angle_gamma   90.00
#
_symmetry.space_group_name_H-M   'P 1'
#
loop_
_entity.id
_entity.type
_entity.pdbx_description
1 polymer ?
#
loop_
_entity_poly.entity_id
_entity_poly.type
_entity_poly.pdbx_seq_one_letter_code
_entity_poly.pdbx_strand_id
1 'polypeptide(L)' 'MGRVYNFSAGPAVLPEEVLKEAADEMLDYKGTGMSVMEMSHRSKAYDEIIKEAEKDIRDLMNIP' A
#
# COMPACT_ATOMS: atom_id res chain seq x y z
N MET A 1 8.21 -24.47 4.86
CA MET A 1 8.97 -24.11 3.64
C MET A 1 9.40 -22.66 3.81
N GLY A 2 10.69 -22.32 3.67
CA GLY A 2 11.19 -20.96 3.91
C GLY A 2 10.84 -19.98 2.79
N ARG A 3 10.97 -18.67 3.04
CA ARG A 3 10.78 -17.63 2.01
C ARG A 3 11.81 -17.80 0.90
N VAL A 4 11.34 -17.77 -0.36
CA VAL A 4 12.20 -17.93 -1.55
C VAL A 4 13.02 -16.65 -1.76
N TYR A 5 14.29 -16.81 -2.12
CA TYR A 5 15.12 -15.70 -2.59
C TYR A 5 14.68 -15.27 -4.00
N ASN A 6 14.09 -14.09 -4.11
CA ASN A 6 13.64 -13.52 -5.37
C ASN A 6 14.61 -12.42 -5.83
N PHE A 7 15.36 -12.69 -6.90
CA PHE A 7 16.32 -11.76 -7.53
C PHE A 7 15.80 -11.15 -8.83
N SER A 8 14.48 -11.11 -9.03
CA SER A 8 13.87 -10.52 -10.23
C SER A 8 14.25 -9.05 -10.39
N ALA A 9 14.52 -8.64 -11.65
CA ALA A 9 14.92 -7.27 -11.98
C ALA A 9 13.75 -6.27 -12.02
N GLY A 10 12.50 -6.76 -12.08
CA GLY A 10 11.30 -5.93 -12.21
C GLY A 10 10.17 -6.67 -12.96
N PRO A 11 8.93 -6.78 -12.41
CA PRO A 11 8.57 -6.53 -11.01
C PRO A 11 9.48 -7.30 -10.02
N ALA A 12 9.70 -6.73 -8.83
CA ALA A 12 10.71 -7.20 -7.88
C ALA A 12 10.09 -7.55 -6.51
N VAL A 13 10.96 -7.89 -5.54
CA VAL A 13 10.52 -8.23 -4.18
C VAL A 13 9.95 -7.01 -3.45
N LEU A 14 8.83 -7.22 -2.75
CA LEU A 14 8.27 -6.26 -1.80
C LEU A 14 8.65 -6.65 -0.35
N PRO A 15 8.74 -5.68 0.58
CA PRO A 15 8.91 -5.96 2.00
C PRO A 15 7.80 -6.89 2.54
N GLU A 16 8.11 -7.75 3.51
CA GLU A 16 7.13 -8.74 4.00
C GLU A 16 5.96 -8.09 4.73
N GLU A 17 6.29 -7.09 5.53
CA GLU A 17 5.39 -6.31 6.36
C GLU A 17 4.30 -5.64 5.50
N VAL A 18 4.67 -5.06 4.36
CA VAL A 18 3.73 -4.44 3.41
C VAL A 18 2.80 -5.49 2.81
N LEU A 19 3.31 -6.66 2.44
CA LEU A 19 2.49 -7.75 1.90
C LEU A 19 1.50 -8.29 2.94
N LYS A 20 1.92 -8.38 4.21
CA LYS A 20 1.06 -8.81 5.31
C LYS A 20 -0.06 -7.80 5.58
N GLU A 21 0.28 -6.52 5.68
CA GLU A 21 -0.70 -5.46 5.87
C GLU A 21 -1.74 -5.43 4.74
N ALA A 22 -1.28 -5.46 3.48
CA ALA A 22 -2.18 -5.51 2.34
C ALA A 22 -3.07 -6.78 2.31
N ALA A 23 -2.56 -7.92 2.79
CA ALA A 23 -3.34 -9.14 2.90
C ALA A 23 -4.39 -9.07 4.01
N ASP A 24 -4.02 -8.53 5.18
CA ASP A 24 -4.89 -8.37 6.35
C ASP A 24 -6.05 -7.39 6.04
N GLU A 25 -5.79 -6.35 5.26
CA GLU A 25 -6.77 -5.32 4.88
C GLU A 25 -7.47 -5.57 3.53
N MET A 26 -7.18 -6.70 2.86
CA MET A 26 -7.60 -6.94 1.46
C MET A 26 -9.11 -6.83 1.25
N LEU A 27 -9.91 -7.27 2.23
CA LEU A 27 -11.38 -7.29 2.17
C LEU A 27 -12.04 -6.14 2.93
N ASP A 28 -11.32 -5.51 3.85
CA ASP A 28 -11.81 -4.39 4.64
C ASP A 28 -10.63 -3.48 5.01
N TYR A 29 -10.46 -2.41 4.22
CA TYR A 29 -9.45 -1.41 4.52
C TYR A 29 -9.91 -0.57 5.70
N LYS A 30 -9.17 -0.66 6.81
CA LYS A 30 -9.34 0.16 8.02
C LYS A 30 -10.79 0.25 8.54
N GLY A 31 -11.59 -0.81 8.40
CA GLY A 31 -12.96 -0.88 8.90
C GLY A 31 -13.98 -0.09 8.06
N THR A 32 -13.65 0.21 6.80
CA THR A 32 -14.57 0.85 5.85
C THR A 32 -15.66 -0.10 5.35
N GLY A 33 -15.50 -1.41 5.58
CA GLY A 33 -16.38 -2.46 5.10
C GLY A 33 -16.21 -2.77 3.62
N MET A 34 -15.11 -2.31 2.99
CA MET A 34 -14.81 -2.56 1.59
C MET A 34 -13.29 -2.62 1.33
N SER A 35 -12.91 -3.31 0.26
CA SER A 35 -11.52 -3.32 -0.20
C SER A 35 -11.11 -1.93 -0.72
N VAL A 36 -9.83 -1.59 -0.59
CA VAL A 36 -9.26 -0.40 -1.27
C VAL A 36 -9.53 -0.43 -2.78
N MET A 37 -9.60 -1.62 -3.38
CA MET A 37 -9.88 -1.80 -4.82
C MET A 37 -11.33 -1.48 -5.21
N GLU A 38 -12.24 -1.40 -4.25
CA GLU A 38 -13.66 -1.08 -4.46
C GLU A 38 -13.99 0.38 -4.14
N MET A 39 -13.04 1.11 -3.57
CA MET A 39 -13.24 2.51 -3.18
C MET A 39 -13.32 3.43 -4.38
N SER A 40 -14.20 4.44 -4.29
CA SER A 40 -14.11 5.59 -5.18
C SER A 40 -12.81 6.34 -4.91
N HIS A 41 -12.06 6.66 -5.97
CA HIS A 41 -10.88 7.53 -5.90
C HIS A 41 -11.18 8.95 -5.39
N ARG A 42 -12.45 9.32 -5.27
CA ARG A 42 -12.91 10.61 -4.69
C ARG A 42 -13.47 10.46 -3.27
N SER A 43 -13.47 9.25 -2.73
CA SER A 43 -13.88 9.02 -1.35
C SER A 43 -12.85 9.61 -0.39
N LYS A 44 -13.29 9.98 0.82
CA LYS A 44 -12.37 10.48 1.85
C LYS A 44 -11.32 9.43 2.24
N ALA A 45 -11.72 8.17 2.33
CA ALA A 45 -10.82 7.06 2.64
C ALA A 45 -9.67 6.93 1.62
N TYR A 46 -9.98 7.03 0.32
CA TYR A 46 -8.93 6.99 -0.71
C TYR A 46 -8.11 8.29 -0.77
N ASP A 47 -8.75 9.45 -0.57
CA ASP A 47 -8.08 10.75 -0.52
C ASP A 47 -6.99 10.80 0.57
N GLU A 48 -7.23 10.15 1.72
CA GLU A 48 -6.22 9.97 2.77
C GLU A 48 -5.03 9.13 2.27
N ILE A 49 -5.27 7.98 1.63
CA ILE A 49 -4.21 7.10 1.08
C ILE A 49 -3.30 7.87 0.13
N ILE A 50 -3.88 8.57 -0.86
CA ILE A 50 -3.06 9.22 -1.90
C ILE A 50 -2.29 10.42 -1.36
N LYS A 51 -2.87 11.17 -0.41
CA LYS A 51 -2.20 12.29 0.24
C LYS A 51 -1.07 11.85 1.16
N GLU A 52 -1.27 10.76 1.89
CA GLU A 52 -0.23 10.16 2.72
C GLU A 52 0.92 9.67 1.83
N ALA A 53 0.63 8.94 0.75
CA ALA A 53 1.65 8.49 -0.20
C ALA A 53 2.43 9.66 -0.85
N GLU A 54 1.76 10.76 -1.23
CA GLU A 54 2.42 11.96 -1.73
C GLU A 54 3.29 12.61 -0.66
N LYS A 55 2.78 12.76 0.56
CA LYS A 55 3.53 13.34 1.67
C LYS A 55 4.78 12.51 1.98
N ASP A 56 4.65 11.19 2.04
CA ASP A 56 5.75 10.29 2.37
C ASP A 56 6.87 10.38 1.34
N ILE A 57 6.54 10.40 0.04
CA ILE A 57 7.58 10.54 -0.98
C ILE A 57 8.25 11.92 -0.91
N ARG A 58 7.49 12.99 -0.61
CA ARG A 58 8.04 14.33 -0.43
C ARG A 58 8.98 14.40 0.77
N ASP A 59 8.59 13.81 1.89
CA ASP A 59 9.39 13.77 3.11
C ASP A 59 10.67 12.94 2.90
N LEU A 60 10.54 11.74 2.33
CA LEU A 60 11.68 10.85 2.05
C LEU A 60 12.69 11.46 1.08
N MET A 61 12.20 12.18 0.08
CA MET A 61 13.04 12.77 -0.97
C MET A 61 13.38 14.25 -0.72
N ASN A 62 12.91 14.85 0.39
CA ASN A 62 13.03 16.27 0.70
C ASN A 62 12.55 17.18 -0.45
N ILE A 63 11.40 16.87 -1.02
CA ILE A 63 10.78 17.65 -2.10
C ILE A 63 10.05 18.86 -1.49
N PRO A 64 10.34 20.09 -1.93
CA PRO A 64 9.68 21.31 -1.45
C PRO A 64 8.16 21.35 -1.67
#